data_AF-A0A830AWU4-F1
#
_entry.id   AF-A0A830AWU4-F1
#
_cell.length_a   1.000
_cell.length_b   1.000
_cell.length_c   1.000
_cell.angle_alpha   90.00
_cell.angle_beta   90.00
_cell.angle_gamma   90.00
#
_symmetry.space_group_name_H-M   'P 1'
#
loop_
_entity.id
_entity.type
_entity.pdbx_description
1 polymer ?
#
loop_
_entity_poly.entity_id
_entity_poly.type
_entity_poly.pdbx_seq_one_letter_code
_entity_poly.pdbx_strand_id
1 'polypeptide(L)'
;MRDAPYTRLCSSKSILTVNGQFPGPTLYVTEGDTLIIDVINRATQNVTIHWHGVKQPRYPWSDGPSYITQCPIQPGTQFSQKIVLSDEIGTLWWHAHSGWSRATVYGALIIYPRKKNDYPFPTPNAEIPIILGKFAYGQTVE
;
A
#
# COMPACT_ATOMS: atom_id res chain seq x y z
N MET A 1 7.34 6.26 5.31
CA MET A 1 6.09 6.81 5.89
C MET A 1 6.44 7.99 6.76
N ARG A 2 5.53 8.97 6.85
CA ARG A 2 5.66 10.16 7.70
C ARG A 2 4.29 10.77 7.98
N ASP A 3 4.19 11.49 9.08
CA ASP A 3 3.10 12.41 9.35
C ASP A 3 3.14 13.60 8.37
N ALA A 4 1.98 14.00 7.85
CA ALA A 4 1.82 15.16 6.98
C ALA A 4 0.50 15.88 7.24
N PRO A 5 0.47 17.23 7.17
CA PRO A 5 -0.77 17.97 7.27
C PRO A 5 -1.67 17.67 6.06
N TYR A 6 -2.95 17.43 6.32
CA TYR A 6 -3.95 17.24 5.29
C TYR A 6 -5.24 17.96 5.65
N THR A 7 -5.75 18.75 4.72
CA THR A 7 -6.98 19.55 4.89
C THR A 7 -8.09 18.96 4.04
N ARG A 8 -9.21 18.61 4.66
CA ARG A 8 -10.43 18.19 3.97
C ARG A 8 -11.64 18.62 4.78
N LEU A 9 -12.73 18.99 4.11
CA LEU A 9 -13.95 19.50 4.75
C LEU A 9 -13.64 20.68 5.71
N CYS A 10 -12.77 21.59 5.28
CA CYS A 10 -12.31 22.76 6.04
C CYS A 10 -11.63 22.45 7.41
N SER A 11 -11.23 21.20 7.64
CA SER A 11 -10.51 20.78 8.85
C SER A 11 -9.13 20.26 8.48
N SER A 12 -8.11 20.78 9.17
CA SER A 12 -6.71 20.38 9.00
C SER A 12 -6.29 19.46 10.13
N LYS A 13 -5.69 18.32 9.79
CA LYS A 13 -5.08 17.42 10.77
C LYS A 13 -3.81 16.78 10.22
N SER A 14 -2.96 16.32 11.12
CA SER A 14 -1.84 15.45 10.74
C SER A 14 -2.37 14.05 10.45
N ILE A 15 -1.99 13.48 9.30
CA ILE A 15 -2.28 12.09 8.94
C ILE A 15 -1.01 11.35 8.58
N LEU A 16 -1.00 10.04 8.81
CA LEU A 16 0.08 9.18 8.34
C LEU A 16 -0.02 9.00 6.81
N THR A 17 1.10 9.22 6.12
CA THR A 17 1.20 9.14 4.66
C THR A 17 2.40 8.33 4.21
N VAL A 18 2.37 7.89 2.95
CA VAL A 18 3.54 7.35 2.25
C VAL A 18 4.10 8.45 1.37
N ASN A 19 5.37 8.81 1.59
CA ASN A 19 6.08 9.88 0.86
C ASN A 19 5.39 11.26 0.91
N GLY A 20 4.51 11.52 1.88
CA GLY A 20 3.73 12.75 1.94
C GLY A 20 2.51 12.78 1.03
N GLN A 21 2.14 11.65 0.41
CA GLN A 21 1.01 11.51 -0.51
C GLN A 21 -0.17 10.82 0.17
N PHE A 22 -1.37 11.31 -0.12
CA PHE A 22 -2.63 10.69 0.28
C PHE A 22 -3.68 10.83 -0.85
N PRO A 23 -4.18 9.72 -1.43
CA PRO A 23 -3.68 8.35 -1.28
C PRO A 23 -2.18 8.22 -1.59
N GLY A 24 -1.56 7.14 -1.12
CA GLY A 24 -0.16 6.86 -1.42
C GLY A 24 0.09 6.56 -2.90
N PRO A 25 1.37 6.42 -3.30
CA PRO A 25 1.72 6.20 -4.69
C PRO A 25 1.12 4.90 -5.25
N THR A 26 0.66 4.96 -6.50
CA THR A 26 0.33 3.75 -7.27
C THR A 26 1.62 3.04 -7.67
N LEU A 27 1.67 1.73 -7.43
CA LEU A 27 2.72 0.87 -7.93
C LEU A 27 2.27 0.25 -9.25
N TYR A 28 3.09 0.36 -10.28
CA TYR A 28 2.86 -0.27 -11.58
C TYR A 28 3.94 -1.32 -11.80
N VAL A 29 3.54 -2.55 -12.04
CA VAL A 29 4.42 -3.71 -12.19
C VAL A 29 3.87 -4.67 -13.22
N THR A 30 4.65 -5.71 -13.53
CA THR A 30 4.31 -6.73 -14.50
C THR A 30 4.12 -8.08 -13.81
N GLU A 31 3.25 -8.91 -14.36
CA GLU A 31 3.00 -10.28 -13.93
C GLU A 31 4.30 -11.09 -13.72
N GLY A 32 4.45 -11.61 -12.50
CA GLY A 32 5.61 -12.39 -12.07
C GLY A 32 6.83 -11.57 -11.65
N ASP A 33 6.73 -10.23 -11.60
CA ASP A 33 7.78 -9.40 -11.04
C ASP A 33 8.03 -9.73 -9.57
N THR A 34 9.27 -9.53 -9.12
CA THR A 34 9.62 -9.50 -7.71
C THR A 34 10.03 -8.08 -7.34
N LEU A 35 9.30 -7.45 -6.43
CA LEU A 35 9.61 -6.11 -5.95
C LEU A 35 10.35 -6.21 -4.61
N ILE A 36 11.26 -5.27 -4.38
CA ILE A 36 11.85 -4.99 -3.07
C ILE A 36 11.43 -3.58 -2.69
N ILE A 37 10.71 -3.43 -1.58
CA ILE A 37 10.21 -2.14 -1.10
C ILE A 37 10.76 -1.87 0.30
N ASP A 38 11.55 -0.82 0.41
CA ASP A 38 12.08 -0.34 1.68
C ASP A 38 11.05 0.53 2.40
N VAL A 39 10.43 -0.06 3.43
CA VAL A 39 9.45 0.62 4.26
C VAL A 39 10.18 1.31 5.42
N ILE A 40 10.47 2.59 5.25
CA ILE A 40 11.14 3.42 6.27
C ILE A 40 10.08 4.13 7.12
N ASN A 41 10.01 3.85 8.42
CA ASN A 41 9.04 4.46 9.32
C ASN A 41 9.60 5.76 9.96
N ARG A 42 9.21 6.93 9.43
CA ARG A 42 9.53 8.25 10.02
C ARG A 42 8.34 8.87 10.75
N ALA A 43 7.32 8.08 11.07
CA ALA A 43 6.17 8.52 11.84
C ALA A 43 6.39 8.25 13.34
N THR A 44 5.45 8.73 14.17
CA THR A 44 5.49 8.54 15.63
C THR A 44 4.92 7.22 16.11
N GLN A 45 4.24 6.47 15.24
CA GLN A 45 3.55 5.22 15.58
C GLN A 45 4.10 4.00 14.84
N ASN A 46 3.85 2.83 15.42
CA ASN A 46 4.15 1.53 14.84
C ASN A 46 3.33 1.27 13.57
N VAL A 47 3.93 0.59 12.59
CA VAL A 47 3.22 0.32 11.34
C VAL A 47 3.71 -0.94 10.63
N THR A 48 2.82 -1.60 9.90
CA THR A 48 3.15 -2.62 8.91
C THR A 48 2.42 -2.33 7.60
N ILE A 49 2.94 -2.83 6.47
CA ILE A 49 2.31 -2.70 5.14
C ILE A 49 1.97 -4.09 4.63
N HIS A 50 0.76 -4.25 4.11
CA HIS A 50 0.25 -5.45 3.46
C HIS A 50 -0.05 -5.20 1.98
N TRP A 51 0.24 -6.21 1.16
CA TRP A 51 0.09 -6.23 -0.28
C TRP A 51 -1.18 -6.99 -0.64
N HIS A 52 -2.32 -6.32 -0.51
CA HIS A 52 -3.63 -6.96 -0.57
C HIS A 52 -3.89 -7.64 -1.90
N GLY A 53 -4.14 -8.95 -1.84
CA GLY A 53 -4.39 -9.81 -2.99
C GLY A 53 -3.14 -10.43 -3.60
N VAL A 54 -1.93 -10.03 -3.17
CA VAL A 54 -0.70 -10.73 -3.55
C VAL A 54 -0.58 -12.02 -2.75
N LYS A 55 -0.37 -13.14 -3.42
CA LYS A 55 -0.39 -14.48 -2.81
C LYS A 55 0.83 -14.77 -1.95
N GLN A 56 1.96 -14.10 -2.20
CA GLN A 56 3.24 -14.31 -1.49
C GLN A 56 3.60 -15.81 -1.35
N PRO A 57 3.69 -16.57 -2.46
CA PRO A 57 3.79 -18.03 -2.41
C PRO A 57 5.01 -18.49 -1.61
N ARG A 58 4.76 -19.17 -0.48
CA ARG A 58 5.77 -19.65 0.47
C ARG A 58 6.64 -18.53 1.08
N TYR A 59 6.19 -17.28 1.06
CA TYR A 59 6.93 -16.13 1.56
C TYR A 59 6.08 -15.24 2.48
N PRO A 60 5.60 -15.77 3.62
CA PRO A 60 4.72 -15.02 4.53
C PRO A 60 5.41 -13.83 5.22
N TRP A 61 6.75 -13.81 5.26
CA TRP A 61 7.55 -12.83 6.01
C TRP A 61 7.39 -11.38 5.56
N SER A 62 6.83 -11.14 4.37
CA SER A 62 6.52 -9.80 3.84
C SER A 62 5.03 -9.63 3.55
N ASP A 63 4.18 -10.46 4.13
CA ASP A 63 2.73 -10.34 3.98
C ASP A 63 2.19 -9.11 4.72
N GLY A 64 2.67 -8.82 5.94
CA GLY A 64 2.39 -7.56 6.62
C GLY A 64 1.38 -7.53 7.78
N PRO A 65 0.41 -8.45 7.95
CA PRO A 65 -0.49 -8.40 9.09
C PRO A 65 0.26 -8.41 10.44
N SER A 66 0.12 -7.31 11.18
CA SER A 66 0.85 -7.08 12.42
C SER A 66 0.52 -8.17 13.46
N TYR A 67 1.56 -8.71 14.09
CA TYR A 67 1.50 -9.82 15.07
C TYR A 67 1.00 -11.16 14.53
N ILE A 68 0.80 -11.28 13.21
CA ILE A 68 0.53 -12.57 12.55
C ILE A 68 1.78 -13.03 11.80
N THR A 69 2.30 -12.20 10.89
CA THR A 69 3.47 -12.56 10.07
C THR A 69 4.73 -11.77 10.42
N GLN A 70 4.58 -10.63 11.11
CA GLN A 70 5.70 -9.81 11.56
C GLN A 70 5.34 -8.95 12.77
N CYS A 71 6.36 -8.55 13.55
CA CYS A 71 6.23 -7.43 14.47
C CYS A 71 6.15 -6.10 13.70
N PRO A 72 5.55 -5.04 14.29
CA PRO A 72 5.50 -3.73 13.65
C PRO A 72 6.87 -3.09 13.44
N ILE A 73 7.00 -2.35 12.34
CA ILE A 73 8.15 -1.50 12.05
C ILE A 73 8.08 -0.30 13.01
N GLN A 74 9.00 -0.22 13.96
CA GLN A 74 9.02 0.83 14.98
C GLN A 74 9.39 2.19 14.37
N PRO A 75 8.95 3.31 14.98
CA PRO A 75 9.44 4.65 14.65
C PRO A 75 10.97 4.71 14.52
N GLY A 76 11.47 5.35 13.46
CA GLY A 76 12.89 5.49 13.18
C GLY A 76 13.56 4.27 12.57
N THR A 77 12.85 3.14 12.42
CA THR A 77 13.39 1.90 11.83
C THR A 77 12.88 1.67 10.40
N GLN A 78 13.40 0.63 9.76
CA GLN A 78 13.01 0.25 8.41
C GLN A 78 12.90 -1.26 8.26
N PHE A 79 12.12 -1.70 7.27
CA PHE A 79 12.01 -3.09 6.86
C PHE A 79 11.90 -3.19 5.35
N SER A 80 12.75 -4.00 4.74
CA SER A 80 12.70 -4.29 3.31
C SER A 80 11.73 -5.45 3.06
N GLN A 81 10.59 -5.15 2.45
CA GLN A 81 9.60 -6.15 2.08
C GLN A 81 9.88 -6.67 0.67
N LYS A 82 9.90 -8.00 0.53
CA LYS A 82 9.96 -8.67 -0.77
C LYS A 82 8.56 -9.11 -1.17
N ILE A 83 8.12 -8.65 -2.34
CA ILE A 83 6.81 -8.97 -2.89
C ILE A 83 7.03 -9.88 -4.08
N VAL A 84 6.55 -11.12 -3.98
CA VAL A 84 6.65 -12.10 -5.05
C VAL A 84 5.30 -12.20 -5.74
N LEU A 85 5.17 -11.58 -6.90
CA LEU A 85 4.01 -11.82 -7.77
C LEU A 85 4.16 -13.18 -8.45
N SER A 86 3.04 -13.87 -8.61
CA SER A 86 2.96 -15.12 -9.36
C SER A 86 2.17 -14.92 -10.65
N ASP A 87 0.86 -14.93 -10.52
CA ASP A 87 -0.15 -15.03 -11.58
C ASP A 87 -1.24 -13.97 -11.40
N GLU A 88 -1.02 -13.01 -10.50
CA GLU A 88 -1.88 -11.84 -10.36
C GLU A 88 -1.73 -10.94 -11.59
N ILE A 89 -2.85 -10.56 -12.18
CA ILE A 89 -2.96 -9.59 -13.28
C ILE A 89 -4.17 -8.71 -12.97
N GLY A 90 -4.03 -7.40 -13.16
CA GLY A 90 -5.11 -6.42 -12.96
C GLY A 90 -4.88 -5.51 -11.76
N THR A 91 -5.95 -5.16 -11.06
CA THR A 91 -5.95 -4.15 -10.01
C THR A 91 -5.95 -4.79 -8.63
N LEU A 92 -4.84 -4.65 -7.93
CA LEU A 92 -4.70 -4.88 -6.50
C LEU A 92 -4.48 -3.53 -5.79
N TRP A 93 -4.17 -3.60 -4.49
CA TRP A 93 -3.84 -2.43 -3.69
C TRP A 93 -2.95 -2.83 -2.53
N TRP A 94 -2.32 -1.85 -1.91
CA TRP A 94 -1.54 -2.03 -0.70
C TRP A 94 -2.10 -1.12 0.39
N HIS A 95 -1.97 -1.54 1.64
CA HIS A 95 -2.43 -0.74 2.78
C HIS A 95 -1.67 -1.07 4.05
N ALA A 96 -1.69 -0.17 5.03
CA ALA A 96 -1.18 -0.50 6.36
C ALA A 96 -2.02 -1.62 6.99
N HIS A 97 -1.39 -2.53 7.74
CA HIS A 97 -2.07 -3.65 8.41
C HIS A 97 -1.81 -3.68 9.92
N SER A 98 -1.81 -2.50 10.52
CA SER A 98 -1.60 -2.21 11.94
C SER A 98 -2.63 -1.18 12.42
N GLY A 99 -3.44 -1.57 13.41
CA GLY A 99 -4.52 -0.74 13.95
C GLY A 99 -5.44 -0.20 12.85
N TRP A 100 -5.74 1.10 12.93
CA TRP A 100 -6.58 1.81 11.96
C TRP A 100 -5.79 2.56 10.89
N SER A 101 -4.47 2.34 10.79
CA SER A 101 -3.57 3.12 9.91
C SER A 101 -3.95 3.06 8.43
N ARG A 102 -4.66 2.01 7.98
CA ARG A 102 -5.20 1.92 6.61
C ARG A 102 -6.23 2.99 6.26
N ALA A 103 -6.70 3.79 7.22
CA ALA A 103 -7.58 4.93 6.95
C ALA A 103 -6.89 6.00 6.11
N THR A 104 -5.55 6.09 6.16
CA THR A 104 -4.76 7.06 5.39
C THR A 104 -3.52 6.47 4.71
N VAL A 105 -3.11 5.26 5.08
CA VAL A 105 -1.98 4.56 4.48
C VAL A 105 -2.49 3.46 3.55
N TYR A 106 -2.69 3.81 2.27
CA TYR A 106 -3.05 2.89 1.20
C TYR A 106 -2.72 3.48 -0.18
N GLY A 107 -2.62 2.63 -1.18
CA GLY A 107 -2.45 3.03 -2.59
C GLY A 107 -2.74 1.86 -3.52
N ALA A 108 -2.85 2.14 -4.82
CA ALA A 108 -3.13 1.11 -5.81
C ALA A 108 -1.88 0.31 -6.17
N LEU A 109 -2.08 -0.94 -6.58
CA LEU A 109 -1.07 -1.84 -7.15
C LEU A 109 -1.63 -2.36 -8.47
N ILE A 110 -1.10 -1.90 -9.59
CA ILE A 110 -1.54 -2.25 -10.92
C ILE A 110 -0.54 -3.22 -11.53
N ILE A 111 -1.02 -4.39 -11.95
CA ILE A 111 -0.21 -5.49 -12.47
C ILE A 111 -0.58 -5.73 -13.92
N TYR A 112 0.34 -5.38 -14.82
CA TYR A 112 0.21 -5.56 -16.26
C TYR A 112 0.51 -7.01 -16.66
N PRO A 113 -0.15 -7.55 -17.70
CA PRO A 113 0.23 -8.83 -18.29
C PRO A 113 1.69 -8.80 -18.75
N ARG A 114 2.41 -9.92 -18.63
CA ARG A 114 3.82 -10.01 -19.08
C ARG A 114 3.98 -9.70 -20.56
N LYS A 115 3.02 -10.14 -21.38
CA LYS A 115 2.98 -9.84 -22.81
C LYS A 115 2.16 -8.57 -23.02
N LYS A 116 2.74 -7.63 -23.77
CA LYS A 116 2.05 -6.38 -24.12
C LYS A 116 0.73 -6.68 -24.82
N ASN A 117 -0.35 -6.04 -24.36
CA ASN A 117 -1.72 -6.17 -24.88
C ASN A 117 -2.32 -7.58 -24.76
N ASP A 118 -1.84 -8.40 -23.83
CA ASP A 118 -2.39 -9.74 -23.56
C ASP A 118 -3.63 -9.68 -22.65
N TYR A 119 -4.42 -8.61 -22.78
CA TYR A 119 -5.71 -8.50 -22.14
C TYR A 119 -6.76 -9.25 -22.96
N PRO A 120 -7.80 -9.83 -22.33
CA PRO A 120 -8.92 -10.45 -23.04
C PRO A 120 -9.85 -9.42 -23.72
N PHE A 121 -9.41 -8.17 -23.85
CA PHE A 121 -10.13 -7.03 -24.40
C PHE A 121 -9.16 -6.09 -25.13
N PRO A 122 -9.64 -5.24 -26.05
CA PRO A 122 -8.81 -4.26 -26.75
C PRO A 122 -8.08 -3.33 -25.78
N THR A 123 -6.84 -2.94 -26.13
CA THR A 123 -6.04 -2.01 -25.31
C THR A 123 -6.83 -0.72 -25.03
N PRO A 124 -7.02 -0.34 -23.75
CA PRO A 124 -7.75 0.87 -23.41
C PRO A 124 -6.98 2.13 -23.84
N ASN A 125 -7.70 3.20 -24.16
CA ASN A 125 -7.07 4.49 -24.48
C ASN A 125 -6.39 5.14 -23.25
N ALA A 126 -6.92 4.87 -22.06
CA ALA A 126 -6.39 5.36 -20.80
C ALA A 126 -6.81 4.42 -19.65
N GLU A 127 -5.98 4.39 -18.61
CA GLU A 127 -6.23 3.66 -17.37
C GLU A 127 -6.09 4.62 -16.19
N ILE A 128 -7.10 4.70 -15.33
CA ILE A 128 -7.14 5.65 -14.22
C ILE A 128 -7.55 4.89 -12.95
N PRO A 129 -6.66 4.77 -11.94
CA PRO A 129 -7.03 4.22 -10.66
C PRO A 129 -8.07 5.11 -9.94
N ILE A 130 -9.23 4.54 -9.61
CA ILE A 130 -10.26 5.21 -8.79
C ILE A 130 -10.28 4.55 -7.41
N ILE A 131 -9.73 5.23 -6.41
CA ILE A 131 -9.65 4.71 -5.04
C ILE A 131 -10.78 5.31 -4.20
N LEU A 132 -11.69 4.45 -3.75
CA LEU A 132 -12.80 4.85 -2.88
C LEU A 132 -12.36 4.72 -1.41
N GLY A 133 -12.52 5.81 -0.66
CA GLY A 133 -12.11 5.88 0.74
C GLY A 133 -13.06 6.71 1.59
N LYS A 134 -12.92 6.58 2.92
CA LYS A 134 -13.65 7.38 3.91
C LYS A 134 -12.70 8.37 4.58
N PHE A 135 -13.26 9.48 5.06
CA PHE A 135 -12.53 10.45 5.86
C PHE A 135 -13.37 10.79 7.10
N ALA A 136 -12.77 10.67 8.28
CA ALA A 136 -13.40 10.98 9.56
C ALA A 136 -12.74 12.22 10.18
N TYR A 137 -13.50 13.00 10.95
CA TYR A 137 -12.98 14.18 11.65
C TYR A 137 -12.10 13.82 12.85
N GLY A 138 -12.43 12.74 13.58
CA GLY A 138 -11.63 12.27 14.70
C GLY A 138 -10.24 11.75 14.29
N GLN A 139 -9.31 11.73 15.24
CA GLN A 139 -8.14 10.87 15.11
C GLN A 139 -8.62 9.41 15.10
N THR A 140 -8.08 8.62 14.19
CA THR A 140 -8.18 7.16 14.28
C THR A 140 -7.21 6.74 15.38
N VAL A 141 -7.67 6.84 16.63
CA VAL A 141 -6.93 6.37 17.81
C VAL A 141 -7.00 4.84 17.86
N GLU A 142 -5.86 4.22 18.14
CA GLU A 142 -5.78 2.83 18.63
C GLU A 142 -6.36 2.75 20.05
#